data_AF-A0A024G380-F1
#
_entry.id   AF-A0A024G380-F1
#
_cell.length_a   1.000
_cell.length_b   1.000
_cell.length_c   1.000
_cell.angle_alpha   90.00
_cell.angle_beta   90.00
_cell.angle_gamma   90.00
#
_symmetry.space_group_name_H-M   'P 1'
#
loop_
_entity.id
_entity.type
_entity.pdbx_description
1 polymer ?
#
loop_
_entity_poly.entity_id
_entity_poly.type
_entity_poly.pdbx_seq_one_letter_code
_entity_poly.pdbx_strand_id
1 'polypeptide(L)'
;MALLHAMYGKGVRKQRLEHKSFKVPDRSVKIEITTVASNYHIEMNPSDVNNHDRLIVQEVLKEIAQYHLADTKAKKPFKVVLLMEVDRLSKHAQHALRRTMEKYTATCRLILCCNSSSKVIEPLRSRCLGICVSAPTKKEVRTLLFLQHLILVYLQICSVLESVCKHEGISYLPSLGQKIVQRSDRNLRRALLILETCHVQRYPFAEDQEIQLPAWEEYICTLSKVILQEQSPAGLMKAREMIYELLANCIPSEIILKYNAFGRTPLISLDGQKERLEQIPQSLIDNAPDLQIPIDVISLAEVFEKDQFEKMAKDFTDLGFPYSTKVLSDPNSFTSITSGGVWIVSRWKITVEKQIVYKNACHGADCLAAKGVKYARIVKKEGVTKYFNIFATHLQAWSTEEGRQVRAKQAEQMRDFVKEQNIPNHEAVLFAGDFNVDNVTYPEEVSNLIKILGGKVPLRIGQVEYTSDPRANVLVGRDGAASSGGCANSYVASWGIKESKTYHPSEATKQPCGSEKCYCPCCPKEWLDYVLHAEGPYLQPVGQPTIQAFTNTVKLFIAEWAMSSLIIERFRDRMELTDLSDHYPVSSVFNFPITTSNAQSIR
;
A
#
# COMPACT_ATOMS: atom_id res chain seq x y z
N MET A 1 1.56 32.03 6.81
CA MET A 1 1.24 32.81 5.59
C MET A 1 1.12 34.33 5.79
N ALA A 2 0.44 34.87 6.81
CA ALA A 2 0.28 36.32 7.00
C ALA A 2 1.61 37.11 7.07
N LEU A 3 2.60 36.59 7.80
CA LEU A 3 3.95 37.19 7.88
C LEU A 3 4.63 37.28 6.50
N LEU A 4 4.57 36.20 5.72
CA LEU A 4 5.13 36.17 4.37
C LEU A 4 4.42 37.18 3.45
N HIS A 5 3.09 37.29 3.57
CA HIS A 5 2.31 38.27 2.82
C HIS A 5 2.70 39.71 3.17
N ALA A 6 2.97 40.02 4.44
CA ALA A 6 3.46 41.33 4.85
C ALA A 6 4.87 41.63 4.29
N MET A 7 5.73 40.61 4.19
CA MET A 7 7.11 40.76 3.70
C MET A 7 7.22 40.90 2.17
N TYR A 8 6.46 40.10 1.43
CA TYR A 8 6.62 39.95 -0.04
C TYR A 8 5.34 40.31 -0.82
N GLY A 9 4.25 40.67 -0.16
CA GLY A 9 3.00 41.09 -0.78
C GLY A 9 2.15 39.94 -1.34
N LYS A 10 1.27 40.26 -2.30
CA LYS A 10 0.30 39.32 -2.91
C LYS A 10 0.97 38.16 -3.65
N GLY A 11 2.21 38.32 -4.12
CA GLY A 11 2.94 37.30 -4.88
C GLY A 11 3.21 36.00 -4.12
N VAL A 12 3.18 36.03 -2.79
CA VAL A 12 3.34 34.84 -1.92
C VAL A 12 2.22 33.83 -2.09
N ARG A 13 1.01 34.29 -2.42
CA ARG A 13 -0.15 33.39 -2.59
C ARG A 13 -0.11 32.62 -3.92
N LYS A 14 0.79 32.98 -4.84
CA LYS A 14 1.06 32.19 -6.05
C LYS A 14 2.00 31.04 -5.66
N GLN A 15 1.40 29.92 -5.30
CA GLN A 15 2.08 28.69 -4.92
C GLN A 15 1.98 27.66 -6.04
N ARG A 16 2.99 26.81 -6.17
CA ARG A 16 3.04 25.68 -7.09
C ARG A 16 3.46 24.44 -6.31
N LEU A 17 2.85 23.32 -6.63
CA LEU A 17 3.25 22.01 -6.12
C LEU A 17 4.47 21.53 -6.89
N GLU A 18 5.52 21.16 -6.18
CA GLU A 18 6.76 20.61 -6.72
C GLU A 18 7.03 19.25 -6.05
N HIS A 19 7.11 18.19 -6.85
CA HIS A 19 7.58 16.88 -6.40
C HIS A 19 9.09 16.82 -6.55
N LYS A 20 9.81 16.62 -5.44
CA LYS A 20 11.27 16.54 -5.43
C LYS A 20 11.71 15.13 -5.06
N SER A 21 12.61 14.57 -5.87
CA SER A 21 13.22 13.26 -5.61
C SER A 21 14.67 13.43 -5.15
N PHE A 22 15.02 12.81 -4.03
CA PHE A 22 16.35 12.81 -3.43
C PHE A 22 16.93 11.40 -3.45
N LYS A 23 18.19 11.26 -3.88
CA LYS A 23 18.93 10.00 -3.81
C LYS A 23 19.62 9.89 -2.46
N VAL A 24 19.47 8.76 -1.77
CA VAL A 24 20.16 8.50 -0.51
C VAL A 24 21.64 8.15 -0.80
N PRO A 25 22.63 8.81 -0.17
CA PRO A 25 24.01 8.35 -0.23
C PRO A 25 24.10 6.93 0.34
N ASP A 26 24.81 6.01 -0.33
CA ASP A 26 24.92 4.56 -0.02
C ASP A 26 23.73 3.65 -0.34
N ARG A 27 22.58 4.15 -0.84
CA ARG A 27 21.45 3.28 -1.24
C ARG A 27 20.80 3.76 -2.53
N SER A 28 20.39 2.85 -3.42
CA SER A 28 19.67 3.16 -4.67
C SER A 28 18.22 3.65 -4.47
N VAL A 29 17.82 3.93 -3.23
CA VAL A 29 16.47 4.40 -2.87
C VAL A 29 16.32 5.87 -3.24
N LYS A 30 15.30 6.18 -4.04
CA LYS A 30 14.85 7.55 -4.32
C LYS A 30 13.72 7.88 -3.36
N ILE A 31 13.87 9.01 -2.69
CA ILE A 31 12.90 9.52 -1.74
C ILE A 31 12.17 10.68 -2.38
N GLU A 32 10.85 10.58 -2.51
CA GLU A 32 10.04 11.66 -3.03
C GLU A 32 9.37 12.41 -1.89
N ILE A 33 9.45 13.74 -1.95
CA ILE A 33 8.72 14.64 -1.06
C ILE A 33 8.00 15.68 -1.89
N THR A 34 6.74 15.91 -1.50
CA THR A 34 5.91 16.94 -2.09
C THR A 34 6.16 18.24 -1.35
N THR A 35 6.54 19.28 -2.09
CA THR A 35 6.82 20.61 -1.55
C THR A 35 5.91 21.65 -2.19
N VAL A 36 5.51 22.65 -1.42
CA VAL A 36 4.73 23.79 -1.93
C VAL A 36 5.68 24.97 -2.07
N ALA A 37 6.02 25.31 -3.30
CA ALA A 37 6.97 26.36 -3.61
C ALA A 37 6.28 27.63 -4.11
N SER A 38 6.88 28.77 -3.80
CA SER A 38 6.59 30.07 -4.39
C SER A 38 7.91 30.73 -4.77
N ASN A 39 7.84 31.86 -5.49
CA ASN A 39 9.02 32.63 -5.86
C ASN A 39 9.83 33.08 -4.63
N TYR A 40 9.17 33.24 -3.46
CA TYR A 40 9.77 33.81 -2.25
C TYR A 40 9.95 32.81 -1.10
N HIS A 41 9.23 31.70 -1.11
CA HIS A 41 9.29 30.71 -0.02
C HIS A 41 9.06 29.28 -0.52
N ILE A 42 9.48 28.30 0.28
CA ILE A 42 9.17 26.89 0.08
C ILE A 42 8.62 26.34 1.39
N GLU A 43 7.51 25.61 1.32
CA GLU A 43 6.86 24.91 2.42
C GLU A 43 7.01 23.40 2.21
N MET A 44 7.39 22.69 3.28
CA MET A 44 7.49 21.24 3.28
C MET A 44 7.25 20.66 4.67
N ASN A 45 6.78 19.42 4.70
CA ASN A 45 6.70 18.63 5.92
C ASN A 45 7.75 17.50 5.90
N PRO A 46 8.94 17.72 6.50
CA PRO A 46 10.01 16.73 6.45
C PRO A 46 9.71 15.47 7.29
N SER A 47 8.71 15.50 8.18
CA SER A 47 8.31 14.30 8.94
C SER A 47 7.55 13.28 8.11
N ASP A 48 7.03 13.64 6.93
CA ASP A 48 6.31 12.72 6.05
C ASP A 48 7.19 11.55 5.56
N VAL A 49 8.52 11.70 5.66
CA VAL A 49 9.50 10.71 5.21
C VAL A 49 10.22 10.01 6.37
N ASN A 50 9.62 10.02 7.56
CA ASN A 50 10.02 9.23 8.73
C ASN A 50 11.55 9.20 8.95
N ASN A 51 12.18 8.03 8.74
CA ASN A 51 13.58 7.75 9.07
C ASN A 51 14.61 8.48 8.18
N HIS A 52 14.18 9.11 7.08
CA HIS A 52 15.05 9.81 6.14
C HIS A 52 14.94 11.34 6.24
N ASP A 53 14.20 11.83 7.22
CA ASP A 53 14.03 13.24 7.53
C ASP A 53 15.35 14.02 7.60
N ARG A 54 16.42 13.42 8.12
CA ARG A 54 17.77 13.99 8.19
C ARG A 54 18.33 14.37 6.82
N LEU A 55 18.16 13.50 5.82
CA LEU A 55 18.70 13.69 4.49
C LEU A 55 17.99 14.84 3.79
N ILE A 56 16.66 14.81 3.82
CA ILE A 56 15.80 15.80 3.13
C ILE A 56 16.09 17.20 3.65
N VAL A 57 16.16 17.36 4.98
CA VAL A 57 16.46 18.66 5.58
C VAL A 57 17.83 19.18 5.14
N GLN A 58 18.83 18.31 4.95
CA GLN A 58 20.15 18.73 4.48
C GLN A 58 20.15 19.08 2.99
N GLU A 59 19.60 18.22 2.14
CA GLU A 59 19.65 18.41 0.69
C GLU A 59 18.77 19.55 0.20
N VAL A 60 17.53 19.68 0.71
CA VAL A 60 16.64 20.78 0.33
C VAL A 60 17.24 22.13 0.74
N LEU A 61 17.80 22.24 1.95
CA LEU A 61 18.41 23.50 2.37
C LEU A 61 19.70 23.82 1.61
N LYS A 62 20.48 22.81 1.21
CA LYS A 62 21.62 23.02 0.31
C LYS A 62 21.17 23.54 -1.05
N GLU A 63 20.17 22.92 -1.65
CA GLU A 63 19.61 23.34 -2.95
C GLU A 63 19.09 24.78 -2.89
N ILE A 64 18.36 25.12 -1.83
CA ILE A 64 17.81 26.47 -1.63
C ILE A 64 18.92 27.49 -1.40
N ALA A 65 19.97 27.13 -0.67
CA ALA A 65 21.12 27.99 -0.47
C ALA A 65 21.96 28.19 -1.75
N GLN A 66 21.96 27.21 -2.66
CA GLN A 66 22.62 27.29 -3.97
C GLN A 66 21.82 28.14 -4.97
N TYR A 67 20.52 28.35 -4.75
CA TYR A 67 19.64 29.12 -5.65
C TYR A 67 19.91 30.64 -5.66
N HIS A 68 21.04 31.11 -5.12
CA HIS A 68 21.41 32.51 -5.20
C HIS A 68 21.86 32.89 -6.62
N LEU A 69 21.30 34.02 -7.10
CA LEU A 69 21.72 34.87 -8.24
C LEU A 69 20.92 34.79 -9.56
N ALA A 70 19.59 34.67 -9.55
CA ALA A 70 18.79 34.88 -10.77
C ALA A 70 17.89 36.12 -10.78
N ASP A 71 17.53 36.71 -9.64
CA ASP A 71 16.53 37.79 -9.61
C ASP A 71 17.05 39.05 -8.90
N THR A 72 17.75 39.90 -9.66
CA THR A 72 18.29 41.20 -9.23
C THR A 72 17.20 42.21 -8.80
N LYS A 73 15.91 41.87 -9.00
CA LYS A 73 14.75 42.69 -8.61
C LYS A 73 14.10 42.27 -7.29
N ALA A 74 14.61 41.23 -6.62
CA ALA A 74 14.02 40.77 -5.36
C ALA A 74 14.21 41.81 -4.23
N LYS A 75 13.11 42.25 -3.61
CA LYS A 75 13.10 43.25 -2.52
C LYS A 75 13.91 42.85 -1.27
N LYS A 76 14.25 41.56 -1.11
CA LYS A 76 15.00 41.03 0.03
C LYS A 76 16.03 40.00 -0.45
N PRO A 77 17.23 39.95 0.17
CA PRO A 77 18.34 39.13 -0.31
C PRO A 77 18.31 37.69 0.21
N PHE A 78 17.17 37.13 0.62
CA PHE A 78 17.09 35.76 1.16
C PHE A 78 15.75 35.10 0.80
N LYS A 79 15.75 33.77 0.71
CA LYS A 79 14.52 32.95 0.55
C LYS A 79 14.05 32.41 1.90
N VAL A 80 12.75 32.22 2.08
CA VAL A 80 12.19 31.66 3.32
C VAL A 80 11.85 30.19 3.17
N VAL A 81 12.23 29.35 4.13
CA VAL A 81 11.88 27.94 4.21
C VAL A 81 10.97 27.70 5.39
N LEU A 82 9.75 27.22 5.12
CA LEU A 82 8.74 26.87 6.10
C LEU A 82 8.77 25.37 6.33
N LEU A 83 9.19 24.95 7.53
CA LEU A 83 9.16 23.55 7.95
C LEU A 83 7.96 23.34 8.86
N MET A 84 7.06 22.45 8.45
CA MET A 84 5.91 22.05 9.25
C MET A 84 6.27 20.88 10.17
N GLU A 85 5.54 20.76 11.29
CA GLU A 85 5.65 19.65 12.26
C GLU A 85 7.07 19.31 12.74
N VAL A 86 7.89 20.34 13.00
CA VAL A 86 9.30 20.17 13.41
C VAL A 86 9.44 19.38 14.71
N ASP A 87 8.42 19.38 15.57
CA ASP A 87 8.37 18.58 16.80
C ASP A 87 8.24 17.06 16.58
N ARG A 88 7.93 16.63 15.34
CA ARG A 88 7.91 15.22 14.93
C ARG A 88 9.22 14.74 14.32
N LEU A 89 10.15 15.66 14.00
CA LEU A 89 11.46 15.31 13.46
C LEU A 89 12.29 14.51 14.46
N SER A 90 13.05 13.55 13.95
CA SER A 90 14.04 12.80 14.72
C SER A 90 15.08 13.75 15.33
N LYS A 91 15.61 13.42 16.51
CA LYS A 91 16.67 14.22 17.15
C LYS A 91 17.88 14.40 16.22
N HIS A 92 18.19 13.38 15.42
CA HIS A 92 19.28 13.43 14.44
C HIS A 92 19.01 14.42 13.31
N ALA A 93 17.78 14.47 12.78
CA ALA A 93 17.36 15.47 11.82
C ALA A 93 17.35 16.88 12.41
N GLN A 94 16.92 17.06 13.65
CA GLN A 94 16.97 18.36 14.32
C GLN A 94 18.42 18.86 14.51
N HIS A 95 19.36 17.96 14.88
CA HIS A 95 20.78 18.31 14.94
C HIS A 95 21.36 18.64 13.55
N ALA A 96 20.92 17.94 12.50
CA ALA A 96 21.30 18.26 11.13
C ALA A 96 20.74 19.62 10.69
N LEU A 97 19.47 19.90 10.97
CA LEU A 97 18.81 21.18 10.72
C LEU A 97 19.59 22.33 11.36
N ARG A 98 20.00 22.17 12.63
CA ARG A 98 20.81 23.16 13.34
C ARG A 98 22.10 23.48 12.58
N ARG A 99 22.87 22.45 12.21
CA ARG A 99 24.13 22.65 11.46
C ARG A 99 23.90 23.36 10.13
N THR A 100 22.86 22.99 9.42
CA THR A 100 22.53 23.57 8.11
C THR A 100 22.05 25.02 8.24
N MET A 101 21.26 25.32 9.27
CA MET A 101 20.80 26.67 9.59
C MET A 101 21.98 27.61 9.91
N GLU A 102 22.98 27.13 10.65
CA GLU A 102 24.21 27.89 10.94
C GLU A 102 25.02 28.16 9.67
N LYS A 103 25.13 27.16 8.77
CA LYS A 103 25.89 27.27 7.52
C LYS A 103 25.29 28.24 6.50
N TYR A 104 23.97 28.31 6.39
CA TYR A 104 23.26 29.03 5.32
C TYR A 104 22.40 30.20 5.80
N THR A 105 22.72 30.78 6.97
CA THR A 105 21.90 31.87 7.56
C THR A 105 21.89 33.17 6.73
N ALA A 106 22.92 33.39 5.92
CA ALA A 106 23.03 34.57 5.05
C ALA A 106 22.08 34.50 3.85
N THR A 107 21.80 33.29 3.37
CA THR A 107 21.09 33.02 2.11
C THR A 107 19.64 32.58 2.34
N CYS A 108 19.39 31.89 3.45
CA CYS A 108 18.10 31.29 3.77
C CYS A 108 17.64 31.66 5.19
N ARG A 109 16.35 31.99 5.33
CA ARG A 109 15.69 32.17 6.62
C ARG A 109 14.69 31.05 6.85
N LEU A 110 14.66 30.51 8.06
CA LEU A 110 13.81 29.37 8.43
C LEU A 110 12.65 29.83 9.31
N ILE A 111 11.45 29.34 9.02
CA ILE A 111 10.28 29.40 9.89
C ILE A 111 9.96 27.96 10.29
N LEU A 112 10.08 27.67 11.58
CA LEU A 112 9.83 26.34 12.14
C LEU A 112 8.45 26.34 12.80
N CYS A 113 7.51 25.61 12.23
CA CYS A 113 6.19 25.40 12.82
C CYS A 113 6.22 24.12 13.66
N CYS A 114 5.87 24.24 14.93
CA CYS A 114 5.74 23.11 15.84
C CYS A 114 4.58 23.34 16.80
N ASN A 115 3.97 22.26 17.28
CA ASN A 115 2.89 22.34 18.27
C ASN A 115 3.43 22.23 19.71
N SER A 116 4.55 21.52 19.89
CA SER A 116 5.21 21.38 21.19
C SER A 116 6.68 21.77 21.13
N SER A 117 7.02 22.93 21.72
CA SER A 117 8.40 23.44 21.74
C SER A 117 9.34 22.61 22.61
N SER A 118 8.82 21.80 23.55
CA SER A 118 9.63 20.94 24.42
C SER A 118 10.27 19.76 23.69
N LYS A 119 9.70 19.33 22.56
CA LYS A 119 10.25 18.26 21.69
C LYS A 119 11.32 18.76 20.72
N VAL A 120 11.49 20.08 20.63
CA VAL A 120 12.53 20.71 19.82
C VAL A 120 13.80 20.86 20.65
N ILE A 121 14.93 20.40 20.13
CA ILE A 121 16.22 20.49 20.84
C ILE A 121 16.56 21.94 21.19
N GLU A 122 17.12 22.15 22.38
CA GLU A 122 17.52 23.47 22.88
C GLU A 122 18.45 24.27 21.93
N PRO A 123 19.39 23.64 21.20
CA PRO A 123 20.19 24.34 20.22
C PRO A 123 19.41 25.03 19.08
N LEU A 124 18.25 24.50 18.68
CA LEU A 124 17.38 25.16 17.69
C LEU A 124 16.60 26.30 18.34
N ARG A 125 16.03 26.06 19.54
CA ARG A 125 15.23 27.06 20.28
C ARG A 125 16.01 28.33 20.57
N SER A 126 17.26 28.18 21.04
CA SER A 126 18.16 29.31 21.34
C SER A 126 18.52 30.20 20.14
N ARG A 127 18.33 29.70 18.91
CA ARG A 127 18.69 30.42 17.66
C ARG A 127 17.48 30.97 16.90
N CYS A 128 16.28 30.62 17.33
CA CYS A 128 15.05 31.06 16.71
C CYS A 128 14.31 32.03 17.63
N LEU A 129 13.61 32.99 17.03
CA LEU A 129 12.64 33.78 17.79
C LEU A 129 11.45 32.88 18.13
N GLY A 130 11.29 32.56 19.41
CA GLY A 130 10.17 31.76 19.91
C GLY A 130 8.87 32.55 19.90
N ILE A 131 8.15 32.50 18.77
CA ILE A 131 6.81 33.09 18.66
C ILE A 131 5.77 32.05 19.11
N CYS A 132 5.27 32.21 20.32
CA CYS A 132 4.13 31.43 20.80
C CYS A 132 2.84 32.02 20.23
N VAL A 133 2.31 31.41 19.17
CA VAL A 133 0.96 31.71 18.68
C VAL A 133 0.00 30.96 19.59
N SER A 134 -0.34 31.58 20.72
CA SER A 134 -1.35 31.02 21.60
C SER A 134 -2.67 30.89 20.83
N ALA A 135 -3.38 29.78 21.04
CA ALA A 135 -4.81 29.76 20.74
C ALA A 135 -5.43 31.02 21.38
N PRO A 136 -6.43 31.66 20.74
CA PRO A 136 -7.01 32.91 21.22
C PRO A 136 -7.27 32.84 22.73
N THR A 137 -6.47 33.57 23.51
CA THR A 137 -6.54 33.57 24.97
C THR A 137 -6.35 34.98 25.51
N LYS A 138 -6.88 35.17 26.71
CA LYS A 138 -7.08 36.42 27.46
C LYS A 138 -5.83 37.33 27.51
N LYS A 139 -5.99 38.63 27.19
CA LYS A 139 -5.51 39.84 27.90
C LYS A 139 -5.70 41.08 26.98
N GLU A 140 -6.05 42.30 27.41
CA GLU A 140 -6.12 42.94 28.73
C GLU A 140 -7.13 44.12 28.65
N VAL A 141 -8.31 44.02 29.29
CA VAL A 141 -9.03 45.21 29.78
C VAL A 141 -8.93 45.14 31.29
N ARG A 142 -7.83 45.72 31.77
CA ARG A 142 -7.66 46.04 33.17
C ARG A 142 -8.65 47.16 33.46
N THR A 143 -9.82 46.83 34.00
CA THR A 143 -10.57 47.55 35.05
C THR A 143 -11.95 46.90 35.24
N LEU A 144 -12.20 46.42 36.46
CA LEU A 144 -13.47 46.06 37.08
C LEU A 144 -14.17 44.72 36.75
N LEU A 145 -14.26 43.93 37.83
CA LEU A 145 -15.32 42.99 38.23
C LEU A 145 -15.13 41.49 37.89
N PHE A 146 -15.18 40.73 38.98
CA PHE A 146 -14.61 39.41 39.21
C PHE A 146 -15.53 38.25 38.78
N LEU A 147 -16.38 38.42 37.77
CA LEU A 147 -17.38 37.41 37.34
C LEU A 147 -17.47 37.13 35.83
N GLN A 148 -16.49 37.54 35.02
CA GLN A 148 -16.62 37.48 33.55
C GLN A 148 -15.47 36.78 32.81
N HIS A 149 -15.00 35.65 33.32
CA HIS A 149 -13.87 34.91 32.71
C HIS A 149 -14.25 34.10 31.45
N LEU A 150 -15.54 33.88 31.17
CA LEU A 150 -16.02 33.07 30.05
C LEU A 150 -16.42 33.89 28.81
N ILE A 151 -16.93 35.12 28.96
CA ILE A 151 -17.64 35.86 27.89
C ILE A 151 -16.71 36.44 26.81
N LEU A 152 -15.45 36.78 27.12
CA LEU A 152 -14.56 37.50 26.18
C LEU A 152 -13.89 36.62 25.11
N VAL A 153 -13.70 35.32 25.37
CA VAL A 153 -13.16 34.36 24.37
C VAL A 153 -14.17 34.15 23.24
N TYR A 154 -15.46 34.19 23.58
CA TYR A 154 -16.56 34.00 22.64
C TYR A 154 -16.61 35.12 21.62
N LEU A 155 -16.40 36.37 22.04
CA LEU A 155 -16.53 37.53 21.17
C LEU A 155 -15.50 37.58 20.03
N GLN A 156 -14.27 37.07 20.22
CA GLN A 156 -13.25 37.09 19.16
C GLN A 156 -13.48 36.03 18.08
N ILE A 157 -13.85 34.80 18.45
CA ILE A 157 -14.13 33.77 17.45
C ILE A 157 -15.47 34.09 16.78
N CYS A 158 -16.49 34.54 17.52
CA CYS A 158 -17.75 35.01 16.95
C CYS A 158 -17.54 36.18 15.97
N SER A 159 -16.66 37.15 16.26
CA SER A 159 -16.41 38.26 15.33
C SER A 159 -15.71 37.82 14.05
N VAL A 160 -14.83 36.81 14.11
CA VAL A 160 -14.24 36.20 12.92
C VAL A 160 -15.31 35.45 12.12
N LEU A 161 -16.16 34.64 12.76
CA LEU A 161 -17.25 33.93 12.09
C LEU A 161 -18.24 34.91 11.44
N GLU A 162 -18.63 35.96 12.16
CA GLU A 162 -19.49 37.02 11.64
C GLU A 162 -18.85 37.76 10.45
N SER A 163 -17.56 38.06 10.53
CA SER A 163 -16.82 38.67 9.43
C SER A 163 -16.81 37.77 8.20
N VAL A 164 -16.56 36.46 8.36
CA VAL A 164 -16.59 35.49 7.26
C VAL A 164 -17.99 35.42 6.65
N CYS A 165 -19.04 35.28 7.46
CA CYS A 165 -20.43 35.30 6.97
C CYS A 165 -20.76 36.58 6.19
N LYS A 166 -20.32 37.76 6.67
CA LYS A 166 -20.52 39.03 5.96
C LYS A 166 -19.82 39.08 4.61
N HIS A 167 -18.59 38.57 4.50
CA HIS A 167 -17.86 38.52 3.24
C HIS A 167 -18.45 37.53 2.24
N GLU A 168 -19.01 36.43 2.74
CA GLU A 168 -19.69 35.39 1.93
C GLU A 168 -21.17 35.70 1.64
N GLY A 169 -21.72 36.80 2.18
CA GLY A 169 -23.13 37.18 1.97
C GLY A 169 -24.14 36.31 2.73
N ILE A 170 -23.73 35.67 3.83
CA ILE A 170 -24.53 34.75 4.65
C ILE A 170 -25.08 35.47 5.90
N SER A 171 -26.34 35.24 6.24
CA SER A 171 -26.97 35.78 7.46
C SER A 171 -26.42 35.07 8.70
N TYR A 172 -25.63 35.78 9.52
CA TYR A 172 -25.04 35.23 10.75
C TYR A 172 -26.06 35.18 11.90
N LEU A 173 -26.13 34.03 12.60
CA LEU A 173 -26.96 33.85 13.78
C LEU A 173 -26.10 33.81 15.06
N PRO A 174 -26.19 34.81 15.96
CA PRO A 174 -25.33 34.90 17.14
C PRO A 174 -25.46 33.73 18.13
N SER A 175 -26.66 33.19 18.31
CA SER A 175 -26.92 32.07 19.22
C SER A 175 -26.25 30.77 18.76
N LEU A 176 -26.28 30.47 17.46
CA LEU A 176 -25.54 29.35 16.86
C LEU A 176 -24.03 29.57 16.93
N GLY A 177 -23.55 30.79 16.63
CA GLY A 177 -22.14 31.13 16.74
C GLY A 177 -21.55 30.84 18.13
N GLN A 178 -22.30 31.16 19.21
CA GLN A 178 -21.89 30.84 20.58
C GLN A 178 -21.74 29.33 20.82
N LYS A 179 -22.68 28.52 20.30
CA LYS A 179 -22.61 27.05 20.39
C LYS A 179 -21.39 26.49 19.63
N ILE A 180 -21.09 27.03 18.45
CA ILE A 180 -19.93 26.63 17.65
C ILE A 180 -18.63 26.92 18.40
N VAL A 181 -18.51 28.10 19.00
CA VAL A 181 -17.32 28.47 19.77
C VAL A 181 -17.11 27.52 20.95
N GLN A 182 -18.17 27.16 21.69
CA GLN A 182 -18.11 26.16 22.77
C GLN A 182 -17.58 24.82 22.29
N ARG A 183 -18.08 24.31 21.15
CA ARG A 183 -17.72 22.99 20.61
C ARG A 183 -16.38 22.97 19.86
N SER A 184 -15.84 24.13 19.52
CA SER A 184 -14.57 24.26 18.80
C SER A 184 -13.32 24.16 19.70
N ASP A 185 -13.48 24.22 21.03
CA ASP A 185 -12.39 24.23 22.02
C ASP A 185 -11.24 25.21 21.66
N ARG A 186 -11.60 26.44 21.27
CA ARG A 186 -10.66 27.50 20.85
C ARG A 186 -9.85 27.18 19.58
N ASN A 187 -10.19 26.14 18.85
CA ASN A 187 -9.62 25.83 17.54
C ASN A 187 -10.41 26.53 16.44
N LEU A 188 -9.84 27.61 15.89
CA LEU A 188 -10.49 28.42 14.85
C LEU A 188 -10.77 27.63 13.56
N ARG A 189 -9.88 26.72 13.16
CA ARG A 189 -10.10 25.85 11.99
C ARG A 189 -11.35 25.00 12.20
N ARG A 190 -11.46 24.39 13.38
CA ARG A 190 -12.62 23.57 13.76
C ARG A 190 -13.90 24.41 13.80
N ALA A 191 -13.85 25.63 14.34
CA ALA A 191 -15.01 26.54 14.35
C ALA A 191 -15.51 26.88 12.94
N LEU A 192 -14.59 27.15 12.00
CA LEU A 192 -14.94 27.44 10.60
C LEU A 192 -15.55 26.23 9.90
N LEU A 193 -14.93 25.04 10.05
CA LEU A 193 -15.45 23.81 9.46
C LEU A 193 -16.83 23.42 9.99
N ILE A 194 -17.06 23.63 11.30
CA ILE A 194 -18.38 23.43 11.91
C ILE A 194 -19.40 24.40 11.30
N LEU A 195 -19.04 25.68 11.13
CA LEU A 195 -19.93 26.67 10.51
C LEU A 195 -20.29 26.27 9.06
N GLU A 196 -19.31 25.84 8.27
CA GLU A 196 -19.52 25.33 6.91
C GLU A 196 -20.47 24.12 6.91
N THR A 197 -20.25 23.19 7.84
CA THR A 197 -21.07 21.98 7.97
C THR A 197 -22.52 22.33 8.37
N CYS A 198 -22.70 23.26 9.31
CA CYS A 198 -24.03 23.76 9.67
C CYS A 198 -24.73 24.44 8.48
N HIS A 199 -24.00 25.19 7.66
CA HIS A 199 -24.57 25.82 6.46
C HIS A 199 -25.05 24.78 5.44
N VAL A 200 -24.24 23.75 5.18
CA VAL A 200 -24.57 22.65 4.26
C VAL A 200 -25.78 21.85 4.75
N GLN A 201 -25.89 21.61 6.06
CA GLN A 201 -27.01 20.88 6.64
C GLN A 201 -28.34 21.64 6.51
N ARG A 202 -28.32 22.94 6.87
CA ARG A 202 -29.54 23.74 6.92
C ARG A 202 -29.20 25.23 6.87
N TYR A 203 -29.72 25.89 5.84
CA TYR A 203 -29.72 27.35 5.73
C TYR A 203 -31.11 27.84 5.28
N PRO A 204 -31.68 28.93 5.86
CA PRO A 204 -31.14 29.80 6.91
C PRO A 204 -30.88 29.09 8.26
N PHE A 205 -29.92 29.62 9.04
CA PHE A 205 -29.59 29.05 10.35
C PHE A 205 -30.77 29.15 11.32
N ALA A 206 -30.94 28.11 12.15
CA ALA A 206 -31.98 28.05 13.18
C ALA A 206 -31.36 27.93 14.59
N GLU A 207 -32.07 28.41 15.62
CA GLU A 207 -31.57 28.37 17.00
C GLU A 207 -31.49 26.95 17.58
N ASP A 208 -32.36 26.06 17.11
CA ASP A 208 -32.47 24.65 17.50
C ASP A 208 -31.51 23.73 16.75
N GLN A 209 -30.74 24.27 15.78
CA GLN A 209 -29.86 23.47 14.95
C GLN A 209 -28.77 22.78 15.79
N GLU A 210 -28.68 21.45 15.66
CA GLU A 210 -27.66 20.65 16.30
C GLU A 210 -26.33 20.73 15.55
N ILE A 211 -25.23 20.80 16.32
CA ILE A 211 -23.88 20.77 15.77
C ILE A 211 -23.48 19.31 15.62
N GLN A 212 -23.29 18.86 14.38
CA GLN A 212 -22.70 17.54 14.14
C GLN A 212 -21.21 17.57 14.47
N LEU A 213 -20.77 16.60 15.26
CA LEU A 213 -19.38 16.40 15.58
C LEU A 213 -18.72 15.48 14.52
N PRO A 214 -17.39 15.53 14.38
CA PRO A 214 -16.69 14.51 13.60
C PRO A 214 -17.00 13.10 14.13
N ALA A 215 -17.22 12.15 13.22
CA ALA A 215 -17.63 10.78 13.57
C ALA A 215 -16.73 10.10 14.61
N TRP A 216 -15.41 10.32 14.54
CA TRP A 216 -14.44 9.76 15.50
C TRP A 216 -14.63 10.31 16.93
N GLU A 217 -15.12 11.54 17.07
CA GLU A 217 -15.34 12.17 18.37
C GLU A 217 -16.63 11.68 19.02
N GLU A 218 -17.71 11.53 18.24
CA GLU A 218 -18.94 10.86 18.71
C GLU A 218 -18.65 9.43 19.15
N TYR A 219 -17.77 8.76 18.42
CA TYR A 219 -17.31 7.42 18.74
C TYR A 219 -16.51 7.38 20.06
N ILE A 220 -15.61 8.34 20.31
CA ILE A 220 -14.92 8.49 21.60
C ILE A 220 -15.92 8.79 22.74
N CYS A 221 -16.93 9.63 22.50
CA CYS A 221 -17.98 9.89 23.50
C CYS A 221 -18.82 8.64 23.81
N THR A 222 -18.96 7.73 22.85
CA THR A 222 -19.63 6.45 23.06
C THR A 222 -18.74 5.49 23.84
N LEU A 223 -17.45 5.43 23.51
CA LEU A 223 -16.44 4.66 24.23
C LEU A 223 -16.40 5.05 25.72
N SER A 224 -16.39 6.35 26.02
CA SER A 224 -16.37 6.81 27.42
C SER A 224 -17.61 6.39 28.19
N LYS A 225 -18.80 6.41 27.56
CA LYS A 225 -20.04 5.90 28.18
C LYS A 225 -19.94 4.40 28.46
N VAL A 226 -19.41 3.61 27.52
CA VAL A 226 -19.23 2.15 27.70
C VAL A 226 -18.30 1.86 28.88
N ILE A 227 -17.16 2.55 28.97
CA ILE A 227 -16.20 2.39 30.07
C ILE A 227 -16.82 2.76 31.42
N LEU A 228 -17.65 3.81 31.46
CA LEU A 228 -18.29 4.27 32.71
C LEU A 228 -19.46 3.37 33.13
N GLN A 229 -20.17 2.77 32.18
CA GLN A 229 -21.32 1.91 32.46
C GLN A 229 -20.92 0.52 32.96
N GLU A 230 -19.84 -0.06 32.42
CA GLU A 230 -19.45 -1.44 32.74
C GLU A 230 -17.94 -1.58 32.98
N GLN A 231 -17.57 -1.81 34.23
CA GLN A 231 -16.19 -1.97 34.69
C GLN A 231 -15.83 -3.45 34.91
N SER A 232 -16.28 -4.32 34.00
CA SER A 232 -16.00 -5.76 33.99
C SER A 232 -14.93 -6.10 32.95
N PRO A 233 -14.32 -7.31 32.98
CA PRO A 233 -13.46 -7.78 31.89
C PRO A 233 -14.16 -7.78 30.52
N ALA A 234 -15.48 -8.00 30.46
CA ALA A 234 -16.26 -7.94 29.22
C ALA A 234 -16.43 -6.49 28.74
N GLY A 235 -16.71 -5.54 29.64
CA GLY A 235 -16.73 -4.10 29.35
C GLY A 235 -15.37 -3.60 28.86
N LEU A 236 -14.27 -4.11 29.43
CA LEU A 236 -12.92 -3.82 28.96
C LEU A 236 -12.64 -4.39 27.56
N MET A 237 -13.11 -5.60 27.25
CA MET A 237 -13.00 -6.16 25.90
C MET A 237 -13.74 -5.29 24.87
N LYS A 238 -14.95 -4.85 25.20
CA LYS A 238 -15.74 -3.94 24.34
C LYS A 238 -15.06 -2.59 24.17
N ALA A 239 -14.55 -2.00 25.24
CA ALA A 239 -13.79 -0.75 25.17
C ALA A 239 -12.51 -0.91 24.32
N ARG A 240 -11.83 -2.05 24.42
CA ARG A 240 -10.67 -2.39 23.60
C ARG A 240 -11.02 -2.51 22.12
N GLU A 241 -12.14 -3.16 21.77
CA GLU A 241 -12.65 -3.22 20.39
C GLU A 241 -12.90 -1.83 19.82
N MET A 242 -13.54 -0.97 20.58
CA MET A 242 -13.81 0.41 20.19
C MET A 242 -12.51 1.24 20.04
N ILE A 243 -11.52 1.05 20.91
CA ILE A 243 -10.20 1.68 20.74
C ILE A 243 -9.52 1.16 19.47
N TYR A 244 -9.60 -0.14 19.19
CA TYR A 244 -9.10 -0.69 17.92
C TYR A 244 -9.84 -0.12 16.73
N GLU A 245 -11.15 0.08 16.80
CA GLU A 245 -11.92 0.72 15.73
C GLU A 245 -11.50 2.19 15.52
N LEU A 246 -11.14 2.93 16.58
CA LEU A 246 -10.57 4.28 16.42
C LEU A 246 -9.17 4.26 15.80
N LEU A 247 -8.31 3.33 16.23
CA LEU A 247 -6.98 3.12 15.66
C LEU A 247 -7.08 2.63 14.21
N ALA A 248 -8.08 1.81 13.91
CA ALA A 248 -8.37 1.23 12.60
C ALA A 248 -9.27 2.11 11.74
N ASN A 249 -9.78 3.23 12.23
CA ASN A 249 -10.39 4.30 11.44
C ASN A 249 -9.37 5.37 11.05
N CYS A 250 -8.15 5.30 11.61
CA CYS A 250 -6.92 5.76 10.96
C CYS A 250 -6.40 4.66 10.00
N ILE A 251 -7.29 4.20 9.10
CA ILE A 251 -7.41 2.86 8.52
C ILE A 251 -6.11 2.13 8.12
N PRO A 252 -5.79 0.96 8.72
CA PRO A 252 -4.82 0.03 8.17
C PRO A 252 -5.43 -0.62 6.92
N SER A 253 -4.68 -0.53 5.83
CA SER A 253 -5.06 -1.09 4.55
C SER A 253 -5.14 -2.61 4.56
N GLU A 254 -6.03 -3.15 3.75
CA GLU A 254 -6.04 -4.57 3.44
C GLU A 254 -4.93 -4.93 2.45
N ILE A 255 -4.07 -5.88 2.84
CA ILE A 255 -2.96 -6.34 1.99
C ILE A 255 -3.19 -7.76 1.53
N ILE A 256 -3.26 -7.93 0.21
CA ILE A 256 -3.27 -9.22 -0.47
C ILE A 256 -1.95 -9.40 -1.17
N LEU A 257 -1.29 -10.51 -0.89
CA LEU A 257 -0.10 -10.96 -1.59
C LEU A 257 -0.48 -12.07 -2.57
N LYS A 258 -0.04 -11.96 -3.82
CA LYS A 258 -0.14 -13.03 -4.83
C LYS A 258 1.26 -13.53 -5.16
N TYR A 259 1.43 -14.85 -5.27
CA TYR A 259 2.71 -15.44 -5.67
C TYR A 259 2.53 -16.76 -6.40
N ASN A 260 3.16 -16.93 -7.57
CA ASN A 260 3.32 -18.25 -8.18
C ASN A 260 4.54 -18.92 -7.53
N ALA A 261 4.36 -20.11 -6.94
CA ALA A 261 5.39 -20.79 -6.15
C ALA A 261 6.31 -21.71 -6.98
N PHE A 262 5.99 -21.93 -8.26
CA PHE A 262 6.74 -22.81 -9.15
C PHE A 262 6.98 -24.22 -8.56
N GLY A 263 5.98 -24.76 -7.87
CA GLY A 263 6.01 -26.04 -7.15
C GLY A 263 5.58 -27.21 -8.03
N ARG A 264 6.14 -27.32 -9.24
CA ARG A 264 5.84 -28.37 -10.24
C ARG A 264 6.15 -29.76 -9.71
N THR A 265 5.49 -30.78 -10.26
CA THR A 265 5.74 -32.14 -9.79
C THR A 265 7.15 -32.64 -10.15
N PRO A 266 7.88 -33.28 -9.20
CA PRO A 266 9.21 -33.82 -9.43
C PRO A 266 9.30 -34.79 -10.61
N LEU A 267 8.19 -35.43 -10.97
CA LEU A 267 8.12 -36.31 -12.14
C LEU A 267 8.37 -35.57 -13.46
N ILE A 268 7.96 -34.31 -13.55
CA ILE A 268 8.06 -33.48 -14.76
C ILE A 268 9.38 -32.70 -14.79
N SER A 269 9.84 -32.21 -13.63
CA SER A 269 11.11 -31.50 -13.51
C SER A 269 11.61 -31.56 -12.07
N LEU A 270 12.93 -31.56 -11.88
CA LEU A 270 13.55 -31.34 -10.57
C LEU A 270 14.28 -30.01 -10.61
N ASP A 271 13.71 -29.02 -9.94
CA ASP A 271 14.18 -27.64 -9.95
C ASP A 271 14.33 -27.11 -8.52
N GLY A 272 14.70 -27.98 -7.59
CA GLY A 272 14.81 -27.62 -6.18
C GLY A 272 13.48 -27.31 -5.49
N GLN A 273 12.37 -27.93 -5.91
CA GLN A 273 11.05 -27.65 -5.34
C GLN A 273 11.07 -27.74 -3.81
N LYS A 274 11.68 -28.80 -3.27
CA LYS A 274 11.77 -29.03 -1.82
C LYS A 274 12.46 -27.87 -1.11
N GLU A 275 13.66 -27.53 -1.55
CA GLU A 275 14.45 -26.47 -0.95
C GLU A 275 13.78 -25.09 -1.12
N ARG A 276 13.11 -24.87 -2.26
CA ARG A 276 12.43 -23.59 -2.55
C ARG A 276 11.15 -23.43 -1.73
N LEU A 277 10.21 -24.36 -1.81
CA LEU A 277 8.91 -24.25 -1.18
C LEU A 277 9.02 -24.16 0.36
N GLU A 278 10.02 -24.80 0.96
CA GLU A 278 10.31 -24.68 2.41
C GLU A 278 10.73 -23.27 2.84
N GLN A 279 11.33 -22.49 1.94
CA GLN A 279 11.78 -21.12 2.22
C GLN A 279 10.72 -20.07 1.88
N ILE A 280 9.74 -20.40 1.05
CA ILE A 280 8.71 -19.46 0.59
C ILE A 280 7.98 -18.79 1.76
N PRO A 281 7.39 -19.51 2.74
CA PRO A 281 6.59 -18.87 3.80
C PRO A 281 7.33 -17.74 4.52
N GLN A 282 8.55 -18.00 4.98
CA GLN A 282 9.38 -17.01 5.68
C GLN A 282 9.81 -15.88 4.73
N SER A 283 10.26 -16.22 3.52
CA SER A 283 10.76 -15.24 2.55
C SER A 283 9.71 -14.20 2.14
N LEU A 284 8.44 -14.60 2.02
CA LEU A 284 7.35 -13.70 1.67
C LEU A 284 7.08 -12.66 2.76
N ILE A 285 7.38 -12.98 4.02
CA ILE A 285 7.23 -12.04 5.14
C ILE A 285 8.48 -11.14 5.25
N ASP A 286 9.67 -11.72 5.12
CA ASP A 286 10.94 -11.00 5.28
C ASP A 286 11.23 -10.04 4.13
N ASN A 287 10.90 -10.44 2.89
CA ASN A 287 11.19 -9.68 1.68
C ASN A 287 10.03 -8.83 1.19
N ALA A 288 8.84 -8.96 1.80
CA ALA A 288 7.75 -8.05 1.49
C ALA A 288 8.24 -6.61 1.68
N PRO A 289 7.97 -5.69 0.74
CA PRO A 289 8.36 -4.29 0.88
C PRO A 289 7.84 -3.77 2.22
N ASP A 290 8.60 -2.91 2.91
CA ASP A 290 8.29 -2.38 4.26
C ASP A 290 6.85 -1.84 4.35
N LEU A 291 5.92 -2.75 4.57
CA LEU A 291 4.52 -2.44 4.78
C LEU A 291 4.45 -2.17 6.26
N GLN A 292 4.19 -0.92 6.63
CA GLN A 292 3.80 -0.53 7.99
C GLN A 292 2.48 -1.23 8.45
N ILE A 293 2.00 -2.19 7.65
CA ILE A 293 0.67 -2.78 7.65
C ILE A 293 0.86 -4.29 7.38
N PRO A 294 0.30 -5.18 8.22
CA PRO A 294 0.51 -6.61 8.08
C PRO A 294 -0.20 -7.20 6.86
N ILE A 295 0.40 -8.22 6.25
CA ILE A 295 -0.25 -9.00 5.19
C ILE A 295 -1.45 -9.75 5.79
N ASP A 296 -2.61 -9.61 5.16
CA ASP A 296 -3.87 -10.24 5.59
C ASP A 296 -4.08 -11.60 4.92
N VAL A 297 -3.85 -11.68 3.61
CA VAL A 297 -4.10 -12.87 2.79
C VAL A 297 -2.99 -13.08 1.77
N ILE A 298 -2.61 -14.34 1.57
CA ILE A 298 -1.66 -14.79 0.55
C ILE A 298 -2.38 -15.75 -0.39
N SER A 299 -2.35 -15.46 -1.68
CA SER A 299 -2.82 -16.33 -2.76
C SER A 299 -1.62 -16.94 -3.47
N LEU A 300 -1.54 -18.26 -3.47
CA LEU A 300 -0.49 -19.04 -4.10
C LEU A 300 -1.02 -19.76 -5.34
N ALA A 301 -0.18 -19.81 -6.38
CA ALA A 301 -0.37 -20.65 -7.56
C ALA A 301 0.78 -21.67 -7.67
N GLU A 302 0.54 -22.75 -8.42
CA GLU A 302 1.49 -23.84 -8.67
C GLU A 302 1.99 -24.59 -7.43
N VAL A 303 1.16 -24.72 -6.40
CA VAL A 303 1.46 -25.60 -5.26
C VAL A 303 0.91 -27.00 -5.55
N PHE A 304 1.61 -27.78 -6.37
CA PHE A 304 1.14 -29.11 -6.79
C PHE A 304 1.53 -30.24 -5.83
N GLU A 305 2.64 -30.09 -5.12
CA GLU A 305 3.23 -31.15 -4.28
C GLU A 305 2.57 -31.24 -2.89
N LYS A 306 1.92 -32.38 -2.62
CA LYS A 306 1.16 -32.62 -1.38
C LYS A 306 2.04 -32.64 -0.12
N ASP A 307 3.21 -33.28 -0.18
CA ASP A 307 4.08 -33.44 0.98
C ASP A 307 4.67 -32.08 1.42
N GLN A 308 4.92 -31.20 0.45
CA GLN A 308 5.45 -29.87 0.73
C GLN A 308 4.36 -28.90 1.21
N PHE A 309 3.12 -29.10 0.76
CA PHE A 309 1.97 -28.35 1.23
C PHE A 309 1.80 -28.45 2.76
N GLU A 310 1.91 -29.65 3.35
CA GLU A 310 1.70 -29.81 4.81
C GLU A 310 2.75 -29.04 5.61
N LYS A 311 4.01 -29.07 5.16
CA LYS A 311 5.09 -28.31 5.78
C LYS A 311 4.89 -26.81 5.62
N MET A 312 4.61 -26.33 4.41
CA MET A 312 4.30 -24.91 4.16
C MET A 312 3.12 -24.43 4.99
N ALA A 313 2.06 -25.24 5.13
CA ALA A 313 0.89 -24.88 5.92
C ALA A 313 1.22 -24.71 7.41
N LYS A 314 2.11 -25.56 7.94
CA LYS A 314 2.63 -25.41 9.29
C LYS A 314 3.46 -24.13 9.43
N ASP A 315 4.39 -23.89 8.51
CA ASP A 315 5.26 -22.70 8.54
C ASP A 315 4.43 -21.40 8.46
N PHE A 316 3.40 -21.35 7.60
CA PHE A 316 2.46 -20.23 7.56
C PHE A 316 1.65 -20.06 8.85
N THR A 317 1.27 -21.17 9.50
CA THR A 317 0.57 -21.13 10.80
C THR A 317 1.47 -20.49 11.86
N ASP A 318 2.73 -20.89 11.92
CA ASP A 318 3.73 -20.35 12.85
C ASP A 318 4.01 -18.85 12.59
N LEU A 319 3.87 -18.41 11.33
CA LEU A 319 3.97 -17.00 10.91
C LEU A 319 2.69 -16.18 11.11
N GLY A 320 1.66 -16.75 11.73
CA GLY A 320 0.42 -16.05 12.07
C GLY A 320 -0.66 -16.09 10.98
N PHE A 321 -0.62 -17.07 10.08
CA PHE A 321 -1.68 -17.37 9.11
C PHE A 321 -2.33 -18.72 9.40
N PRO A 322 -3.14 -18.84 10.47
CA PRO A 322 -3.66 -20.13 10.91
C PRO A 322 -4.81 -20.68 10.05
N TYR A 323 -5.29 -19.92 9.07
CA TYR A 323 -6.41 -20.32 8.22
C TYR A 323 -5.93 -20.51 6.78
N SER A 324 -6.33 -21.62 6.15
CA SER A 324 -6.04 -21.85 4.74
C SER A 324 -7.13 -22.70 4.09
N THR A 325 -7.27 -22.56 2.77
CA THR A 325 -8.16 -23.43 1.99
C THR A 325 -7.48 -24.77 1.72
N LYS A 326 -8.24 -25.74 1.23
CA LYS A 326 -7.61 -26.87 0.52
C LYS A 326 -6.97 -26.37 -0.78
N VAL A 327 -5.95 -27.05 -1.27
CA VAL A 327 -5.45 -26.81 -2.65
C VAL A 327 -6.57 -27.13 -3.64
N LEU A 328 -6.69 -26.35 -4.70
CA LEU A 328 -7.68 -26.59 -5.74
C LEU A 328 -7.41 -27.93 -6.42
N SER A 329 -8.41 -28.81 -6.47
CA SER A 329 -8.30 -30.14 -7.08
C SER A 329 -9.60 -30.56 -7.74
N ASP A 330 -9.57 -31.35 -8.81
CA ASP A 330 -10.78 -31.93 -9.38
C ASP A 330 -11.30 -33.07 -8.48
N PRO A 331 -12.57 -33.05 -8.02
CA PRO A 331 -13.18 -34.19 -7.35
C PRO A 331 -13.24 -35.44 -8.25
N ASN A 332 -13.24 -35.27 -9.58
CA ASN A 332 -13.21 -36.36 -10.54
C ASN A 332 -11.77 -36.62 -11.00
N SER A 333 -11.16 -37.68 -10.48
CA SER A 333 -9.79 -38.07 -10.79
C SER A 333 -9.57 -38.55 -12.24
N PHE A 334 -10.63 -38.76 -13.03
CA PHE A 334 -10.51 -39.15 -14.44
C PHE A 334 -10.34 -37.97 -15.41
N THR A 335 -10.60 -36.74 -14.96
CA THR A 335 -10.55 -35.54 -15.81
C THR A 335 -9.28 -34.70 -15.63
N SER A 336 -8.52 -34.90 -14.56
CA SER A 336 -7.24 -34.21 -14.34
C SER A 336 -6.27 -35.12 -13.59
N ILE A 337 -5.02 -35.12 -14.01
CA ILE A 337 -3.95 -35.96 -13.45
C ILE A 337 -3.32 -35.29 -12.22
N THR A 338 -3.32 -33.95 -12.18
CA THR A 338 -2.78 -33.17 -11.05
C THR A 338 -3.80 -32.17 -10.51
N SER A 339 -3.54 -31.67 -9.29
CA SER A 339 -4.30 -30.55 -8.72
C SER A 339 -4.15 -29.29 -9.60
N GLY A 340 -4.95 -28.26 -9.35
CA GLY A 340 -4.81 -26.96 -10.00
C GLY A 340 -3.77 -26.04 -9.35
N GLY A 341 -3.20 -26.46 -8.22
CA GLY A 341 -2.11 -25.74 -7.54
C GLY A 341 -2.48 -24.39 -6.92
N VAL A 342 -3.76 -24.00 -6.91
CA VAL A 342 -4.24 -22.73 -6.33
C VAL A 342 -4.56 -22.93 -4.85
N TRP A 343 -4.01 -22.06 -4.00
CA TRP A 343 -4.16 -22.13 -2.55
C TRP A 343 -4.28 -20.73 -1.93
N ILE A 344 -5.15 -20.57 -0.94
CA ILE A 344 -5.32 -19.31 -0.21
C ILE A 344 -4.97 -19.54 1.26
N VAL A 345 -4.10 -18.69 1.79
CA VAL A 345 -3.64 -18.66 3.17
C VAL A 345 -4.00 -17.31 3.79
N SER A 346 -4.51 -17.28 5.02
CA SER A 346 -5.12 -16.10 5.62
C SER A 346 -4.82 -15.98 7.11
N ARG A 347 -4.54 -14.76 7.55
CA ARG A 347 -4.48 -14.37 8.96
C ARG A 347 -5.85 -14.44 9.63
N TRP A 348 -6.90 -14.26 8.83
CA TRP A 348 -8.28 -14.13 9.25
C TRP A 348 -9.12 -15.35 8.88
N LYS A 349 -10.17 -15.60 9.66
CA LYS A 349 -10.97 -16.82 9.54
C LYS A 349 -11.63 -16.91 8.16
N ILE A 350 -11.45 -18.03 7.48
CA ILE A 350 -12.19 -18.39 6.27
C ILE A 350 -13.54 -18.96 6.71
N THR A 351 -14.63 -18.31 6.30
CA THR A 351 -16.01 -18.68 6.65
C THR A 351 -16.66 -19.56 5.61
N VAL A 352 -16.29 -19.38 4.35
CA VAL A 352 -16.78 -20.16 3.21
C VAL A 352 -15.59 -20.48 2.30
N GLU A 353 -15.47 -21.73 1.91
CA GLU A 353 -14.56 -22.19 0.85
C GLU A 353 -15.40 -22.85 -0.24
N LYS A 354 -15.19 -22.47 -1.51
CA LYS A 354 -15.69 -23.21 -2.67
C LYS A 354 -14.66 -23.17 -3.80
N GLN A 355 -14.92 -23.93 -4.85
CA GLN A 355 -14.05 -23.97 -6.02
C GLN A 355 -14.81 -24.39 -7.28
N ILE A 356 -14.24 -24.04 -8.44
CA ILE A 356 -14.57 -24.64 -9.73
C ILE A 356 -13.29 -25.05 -10.43
N VAL A 357 -13.38 -26.06 -11.30
CA VAL A 357 -12.36 -26.43 -12.27
C VAL A 357 -12.85 -25.96 -13.64
N TYR A 358 -11.99 -25.32 -14.42
CA TYR A 358 -12.37 -24.86 -15.76
C TYR A 358 -12.73 -26.06 -16.63
N LYS A 359 -13.89 -26.00 -17.28
CA LYS A 359 -14.37 -27.07 -18.17
C LYS A 359 -14.34 -26.59 -19.62
N ASN A 360 -13.89 -27.47 -20.52
CA ASN A 360 -13.78 -27.19 -21.96
C ASN A 360 -12.97 -25.92 -22.30
N ALA A 361 -12.01 -25.57 -21.43
CA ALA A 361 -11.20 -24.36 -21.53
C ALA A 361 -9.76 -24.67 -21.05
N CYS A 362 -9.05 -25.47 -21.83
CA CYS A 362 -7.63 -25.78 -21.63
C CYS A 362 -6.97 -26.04 -23.00
N HIS A 363 -5.65 -25.90 -23.06
CA HIS A 363 -4.86 -26.25 -24.24
C HIS A 363 -3.50 -26.86 -23.85
N GLY A 364 -3.07 -27.89 -24.59
CA GLY A 364 -1.77 -28.54 -24.39
C GLY A 364 -1.64 -29.22 -23.02
N ALA A 365 -0.45 -29.09 -22.41
CA ALA A 365 -0.13 -29.73 -21.13
C ALA A 365 -0.99 -29.24 -19.96
N ASP A 366 -1.53 -28.01 -20.03
CA ASP A 366 -2.39 -27.44 -19.00
C ASP A 366 -3.69 -28.23 -18.81
N CYS A 367 -4.14 -28.98 -19.83
CA CYS A 367 -5.29 -29.87 -19.72
C CYS A 367 -5.10 -31.01 -18.72
N LEU A 368 -3.85 -31.32 -18.33
CA LEU A 368 -3.54 -32.36 -17.34
C LEU A 368 -3.75 -31.87 -15.90
N ALA A 369 -3.76 -30.55 -15.68
CA ALA A 369 -3.95 -29.93 -14.39
C ALA A 369 -5.40 -29.49 -14.20
N ALA A 370 -5.92 -29.66 -12.99
CA ALA A 370 -7.26 -29.19 -12.63
C ALA A 370 -7.30 -27.66 -12.46
N LYS A 371 -6.85 -26.85 -13.42
CA LYS A 371 -6.84 -25.38 -13.32
C LYS A 371 -8.27 -24.84 -13.11
N GLY A 372 -8.41 -23.79 -12.32
CA GLY A 372 -9.72 -23.32 -11.90
C GLY A 372 -9.69 -22.09 -10.99
N VAL A 373 -10.78 -21.88 -10.27
CA VAL A 373 -10.95 -20.78 -9.31
C VAL A 373 -11.15 -21.33 -7.91
N LYS A 374 -10.37 -20.85 -6.94
CA LYS A 374 -10.57 -21.11 -5.51
C LYS A 374 -11.19 -19.86 -4.88
N TYR A 375 -12.32 -20.04 -4.20
CA TYR A 375 -13.04 -18.95 -3.53
C TYR A 375 -12.95 -19.10 -2.02
N ALA A 376 -12.60 -18.00 -1.34
CA ALA A 376 -12.63 -17.87 0.10
C ALA A 376 -13.38 -16.60 0.53
N ARG A 377 -14.39 -16.75 1.39
CA ARG A 377 -15.01 -15.63 2.11
C ARG A 377 -14.36 -15.48 3.48
N ILE A 378 -13.68 -14.38 3.71
CA ILE A 378 -12.81 -14.15 4.87
C ILE A 378 -13.44 -13.08 5.76
N VAL A 379 -13.42 -13.33 7.07
CA VAL A 379 -13.90 -12.37 8.07
C VAL A 379 -12.73 -11.78 8.87
N LYS A 380 -12.42 -10.50 8.63
CA LYS A 380 -11.43 -9.74 9.40
C LYS A 380 -12.13 -9.12 10.60
N LYS A 381 -11.62 -9.40 11.80
CA LYS A 381 -12.15 -8.87 13.06
C LYS A 381 -11.07 -8.06 13.76
N GLU A 382 -11.08 -6.75 13.51
CA GLU A 382 -10.09 -5.82 14.07
C GLU A 382 -10.80 -4.53 14.50
N GLY A 383 -11.46 -4.57 15.65
CA GLY A 383 -12.40 -3.52 16.10
C GLY A 383 -13.74 -3.53 15.34
N VAL A 384 -13.69 -3.69 14.01
CA VAL A 384 -14.84 -3.84 13.11
C VAL A 384 -14.78 -5.20 12.42
N THR A 385 -15.94 -5.78 12.14
CA THR A 385 -16.06 -6.96 11.29
C THR A 385 -16.19 -6.55 9.82
N LYS A 386 -15.22 -6.93 8.99
CA LYS A 386 -15.27 -6.78 7.53
C LYS A 386 -15.27 -8.15 6.85
N TYR A 387 -15.99 -8.26 5.74
CA TYR A 387 -16.02 -9.45 4.91
C TYR A 387 -15.32 -9.19 3.56
N PHE A 388 -14.42 -10.09 3.20
CA PHE A 388 -13.71 -10.07 1.93
C PHE A 388 -13.96 -11.36 1.16
N ASN A 389 -14.17 -11.23 -0.14
CA ASN A 389 -14.42 -12.35 -1.04
C ASN A 389 -13.26 -12.44 -2.03
N ILE A 390 -12.40 -13.43 -1.85
CA ILE A 390 -11.20 -13.61 -2.67
C ILE A 390 -11.41 -14.78 -3.62
N PHE A 391 -11.26 -14.51 -4.91
CA PHE A 391 -11.26 -15.50 -5.97
C PHE A 391 -9.84 -15.63 -6.52
N ALA A 392 -9.16 -16.69 -6.10
CA ALA A 392 -7.82 -17.03 -6.52
C ALA A 392 -7.83 -17.88 -7.79
N THR A 393 -6.92 -17.65 -8.74
CA THR A 393 -6.84 -18.47 -9.96
C THR A 393 -5.42 -18.61 -10.52
N HIS A 394 -5.24 -19.62 -11.38
CA HIS A 394 -4.11 -19.78 -12.27
C HIS A 394 -4.67 -20.13 -13.65
N LEU A 395 -4.59 -19.18 -14.60
CA LEU A 395 -5.14 -19.32 -15.95
C LEU A 395 -4.21 -20.11 -16.87
N GLN A 396 -4.71 -20.44 -18.06
CA GLN A 396 -3.97 -21.11 -19.13
C GLN A 396 -2.64 -20.39 -19.43
N ALA A 397 -1.55 -21.15 -19.43
CA ALA A 397 -0.21 -20.67 -19.75
C ALA A 397 -0.01 -20.49 -21.26
N TRP A 398 1.11 -19.87 -21.61
CA TRP A 398 1.56 -19.54 -22.97
C TRP A 398 0.77 -18.43 -23.66
N SER A 399 1.48 -17.52 -24.31
CA SER A 399 0.92 -16.39 -25.03
C SER A 399 0.53 -16.71 -26.49
N THR A 400 0.30 -17.99 -26.81
CA THR A 400 -0.21 -18.41 -28.12
C THR A 400 -1.64 -17.95 -28.33
N GLU A 401 -2.09 -17.86 -29.59
CA GLU A 401 -3.45 -17.45 -29.92
C GLU A 401 -4.50 -18.35 -29.23
N GLU A 402 -4.29 -19.66 -29.24
CA GLU A 402 -5.15 -20.63 -28.58
C GLU A 402 -5.16 -20.43 -27.05
N GLY A 403 -4.00 -20.13 -26.47
CA GLY A 403 -3.85 -19.84 -25.04
C GLY A 403 -4.67 -18.62 -24.63
N ARG A 404 -4.58 -17.53 -25.40
CA ARG A 404 -5.34 -16.29 -25.19
C ARG A 404 -6.85 -16.51 -25.28
N GLN A 405 -7.30 -17.27 -26.29
CA GLN A 405 -8.72 -17.61 -26.44
C GLN A 405 -9.24 -18.48 -25.30
N VAL A 406 -8.43 -19.41 -24.80
CA VAL A 406 -8.77 -20.22 -23.63
C VAL A 406 -8.89 -19.36 -22.38
N ARG A 407 -7.96 -18.41 -22.16
CA ARG A 407 -8.03 -17.50 -21.00
C ARG A 407 -9.30 -16.65 -20.98
N ALA A 408 -9.77 -16.19 -22.14
CA ALA A 408 -11.05 -15.49 -22.23
C ALA A 408 -12.23 -16.36 -21.74
N LYS A 409 -12.30 -17.63 -22.17
CA LYS A 409 -13.32 -18.59 -21.71
C LYS A 409 -13.21 -18.90 -20.22
N GLN A 410 -11.98 -19.01 -19.70
CA GLN A 410 -11.74 -19.21 -18.27
C GLN A 410 -12.21 -18.00 -17.45
N ALA A 411 -11.95 -16.79 -17.94
CA ALA A 411 -12.42 -15.55 -17.30
C ALA A 411 -13.95 -15.45 -17.28
N GLU A 412 -14.64 -15.88 -18.35
CA GLU A 412 -16.10 -15.97 -18.38
C GLU A 412 -16.63 -16.93 -17.30
N GLN A 413 -16.04 -18.14 -17.21
CA GLN A 413 -16.40 -19.12 -16.17
C GLN A 413 -16.14 -18.58 -14.76
N MET A 414 -15.04 -17.87 -14.55
CA MET A 414 -14.73 -17.20 -13.30
C MET A 414 -15.77 -16.13 -12.96
N ARG A 415 -16.18 -15.32 -13.94
CA ARG A 415 -17.21 -14.27 -13.76
C ARG A 415 -18.56 -14.88 -13.40
N ASP A 416 -18.95 -15.98 -14.03
CA ASP A 416 -20.21 -16.66 -13.73
C ASP A 416 -20.17 -17.30 -12.33
N PHE A 417 -19.05 -17.91 -11.95
CA PHE A 417 -18.86 -18.43 -10.60
C PHE A 417 -18.96 -17.35 -9.51
N VAL A 418 -18.48 -16.13 -9.80
CA VAL A 418 -18.65 -14.98 -8.89
C VAL A 418 -20.12 -14.62 -8.72
N LYS A 419 -20.91 -14.59 -9.81
CA LYS A 419 -22.35 -14.30 -9.76
C LYS A 419 -23.10 -15.36 -8.95
N GLU A 420 -22.75 -16.63 -9.10
CA GLU A 420 -23.36 -17.75 -8.36
C GLU A 420 -23.17 -17.65 -6.84
N GLN A 421 -22.15 -16.91 -6.37
CA GLN A 421 -21.93 -16.74 -4.94
C GLN A 421 -22.93 -15.80 -4.28
N ASN A 422 -23.71 -15.04 -5.07
CA ASN A 422 -24.70 -14.07 -4.57
C ASN A 422 -24.12 -13.16 -3.48
N ILE A 423 -22.90 -12.65 -3.72
CA ILE A 423 -22.16 -11.84 -2.75
C ILE A 423 -22.89 -10.52 -2.52
N PRO A 424 -23.14 -10.12 -1.26
CA PRO A 424 -23.78 -8.84 -0.97
C PRO A 424 -22.99 -7.64 -1.51
N ASN A 425 -23.72 -6.62 -1.97
CA ASN A 425 -23.15 -5.39 -2.53
C ASN A 425 -22.25 -4.60 -1.54
N HIS A 426 -22.41 -4.81 -0.24
CA HIS A 426 -21.59 -4.19 0.78
C HIS A 426 -20.32 -4.97 1.11
N GLU A 427 -20.04 -6.11 0.46
CA GLU A 427 -18.79 -6.85 0.65
C GLU A 427 -17.83 -6.59 -0.52
N ALA A 428 -16.52 -6.61 -0.23
CA ALA A 428 -15.50 -6.46 -1.24
C ALA A 428 -15.28 -7.77 -1.99
N VAL A 429 -15.08 -7.68 -3.31
CA VAL A 429 -14.72 -8.80 -4.19
C VAL A 429 -13.36 -8.53 -4.83
N LEU A 430 -12.44 -9.45 -4.64
CA LEU A 430 -11.05 -9.34 -5.04
C LEU A 430 -10.66 -10.57 -5.87
N PHE A 431 -9.96 -10.33 -6.97
CA PHE A 431 -9.41 -11.37 -7.84
C PHE A 431 -7.91 -11.40 -7.63
N ALA A 432 -7.31 -12.56 -7.38
CA ALA A 432 -5.87 -12.69 -7.21
C ALA A 432 -5.38 -13.88 -8.01
N GLY A 433 -4.32 -13.75 -8.80
CA GLY A 433 -3.88 -14.91 -9.55
C GLY A 433 -2.73 -14.72 -10.48
N ASP A 434 -2.28 -15.86 -10.98
CA ASP A 434 -1.52 -15.91 -12.22
C ASP A 434 -2.51 -15.89 -13.37
N PHE A 435 -2.67 -14.73 -13.97
CA PHE A 435 -3.59 -14.58 -15.09
C PHE A 435 -2.93 -14.97 -16.40
N ASN A 436 -1.61 -15.17 -16.45
CA ASN A 436 -0.87 -15.47 -17.67
C ASN A 436 -1.17 -14.48 -18.83
N VAL A 437 -1.54 -13.23 -18.50
CA VAL A 437 -1.79 -12.16 -19.48
C VAL A 437 -0.66 -11.15 -19.41
N ASP A 438 0.06 -10.96 -20.51
CA ASP A 438 1.21 -10.07 -20.55
C ASP A 438 0.80 -8.64 -20.93
N ASN A 439 0.95 -7.71 -19.99
CA ASN A 439 0.68 -6.29 -20.24
C ASN A 439 1.70 -5.60 -21.15
N VAL A 440 2.86 -6.22 -21.38
CA VAL A 440 3.94 -5.63 -22.16
C VAL A 440 3.72 -5.88 -23.64
N THR A 441 3.52 -7.14 -24.00
CA THR A 441 3.37 -7.57 -25.40
C THR A 441 1.91 -7.53 -25.85
N TYR A 442 0.96 -7.78 -24.94
CA TYR A 442 -0.47 -7.95 -25.27
C TYR A 442 -1.42 -7.12 -24.36
N PRO A 443 -1.27 -5.79 -24.30
CA PRO A 443 -2.09 -4.93 -23.42
C PRO A 443 -3.61 -4.99 -23.72
N GLU A 444 -4.00 -5.30 -24.96
CA GLU A 444 -5.40 -5.50 -25.34
C GLU A 444 -6.01 -6.74 -24.68
N GLU A 445 -5.22 -7.81 -24.50
CA GLU A 445 -5.66 -9.03 -23.83
C GLU A 445 -5.97 -8.74 -22.36
N VAL A 446 -5.09 -7.99 -21.69
CA VAL A 446 -5.29 -7.57 -20.30
C VAL A 446 -6.57 -6.75 -20.17
N SER A 447 -6.79 -5.80 -21.08
CA SER A 447 -7.99 -4.96 -21.10
C SER A 447 -9.27 -5.78 -21.29
N ASN A 448 -9.24 -6.79 -22.17
CA ASN A 448 -10.37 -7.68 -22.40
C ASN A 448 -10.66 -8.55 -21.18
N LEU A 449 -9.63 -9.12 -20.56
CA LEU A 449 -9.74 -9.93 -19.34
C LEU A 449 -10.41 -9.12 -18.20
N ILE A 450 -9.92 -7.90 -17.95
CA ILE A 450 -10.46 -7.00 -16.93
C ILE A 450 -11.94 -6.71 -17.20
N LYS A 451 -12.29 -6.47 -18.46
CA LYS A 451 -13.68 -6.22 -18.89
C LYS A 451 -14.59 -7.42 -18.64
N ILE A 452 -14.14 -8.64 -18.98
CA ILE A 452 -14.92 -9.87 -18.75
C ILE A 452 -15.16 -10.08 -17.25
N LEU A 453 -14.11 -9.91 -16.43
CA LEU A 453 -14.21 -10.06 -14.98
C LEU A 453 -15.00 -8.92 -14.33
N GLY A 454 -15.20 -7.79 -15.02
CA GLY A 454 -15.74 -6.57 -14.45
C GLY A 454 -14.88 -6.07 -13.29
N GLY A 455 -13.56 -6.03 -13.50
CA GLY A 455 -12.58 -5.64 -12.50
C GLY A 455 -11.89 -4.31 -12.80
N LYS A 456 -11.05 -3.87 -11.88
CA LYS A 456 -10.10 -2.76 -12.05
C LYS A 456 -8.72 -3.15 -11.52
N VAL A 457 -7.70 -2.72 -12.26
CA VAL A 457 -6.30 -2.87 -11.85
C VAL A 457 -5.93 -1.72 -10.92
N PRO A 458 -5.36 -1.99 -9.74
CA PRO A 458 -4.78 -0.96 -8.87
C PRO A 458 -3.70 -0.13 -9.57
N LEU A 459 -3.35 1.03 -9.00
CA LEU A 459 -2.22 1.82 -9.48
C LEU A 459 -0.92 1.05 -9.26
N ARG A 460 -0.19 0.83 -10.35
CA ARG A 460 1.11 0.18 -10.27
C ARG A 460 2.17 1.11 -9.68
N ILE A 461 2.84 0.64 -8.63
CA ILE A 461 3.95 1.33 -7.95
C ILE A 461 5.16 0.37 -7.81
N GLY A 462 6.27 0.87 -7.26
CA GLY A 462 7.47 0.08 -7.00
C GLY A 462 8.48 0.09 -8.16
N GLN A 463 9.65 -0.51 -7.93
CA GLN A 463 10.77 -0.51 -8.88
C GLN A 463 10.81 -1.75 -9.78
N VAL A 464 10.13 -2.83 -9.41
CA VAL A 464 10.15 -4.07 -10.16
C VAL A 464 9.21 -3.95 -11.38
N GLU A 465 9.82 -4.02 -12.56
CA GLU A 465 9.16 -3.78 -13.85
C GLU A 465 8.42 -5.00 -14.42
N TYR A 466 8.74 -6.20 -13.97
CA TYR A 466 8.19 -7.44 -14.53
C TYR A 466 8.03 -8.44 -13.40
N THR A 467 7.00 -9.28 -13.49
CA THR A 467 6.82 -10.39 -12.53
C THR A 467 7.57 -11.62 -13.00
N SER A 468 7.87 -11.74 -14.29
CA SER A 468 8.82 -12.69 -14.85
C SER A 468 9.93 -11.92 -15.58
N ASP A 469 11.16 -11.98 -15.07
CA ASP A 469 12.32 -11.24 -15.62
C ASP A 469 13.55 -12.16 -15.84
N PRO A 470 13.83 -12.59 -17.09
CA PRO A 470 14.97 -13.44 -17.40
C PRO A 470 16.32 -12.74 -17.23
N ARG A 471 16.35 -11.41 -17.01
CA ARG A 471 17.60 -10.69 -16.72
C ARG A 471 18.12 -11.01 -15.34
N ALA A 472 17.24 -11.17 -14.36
CA ALA A 472 17.62 -11.29 -12.95
C ALA A 472 17.38 -12.69 -12.39
N ASN A 473 16.43 -13.45 -12.94
CA ASN A 473 15.98 -14.71 -12.38
C ASN A 473 16.35 -15.89 -13.28
N VAL A 474 17.17 -16.81 -12.77
CA VAL A 474 17.61 -17.99 -13.53
C VAL A 474 16.51 -19.02 -13.73
N LEU A 475 15.45 -19.00 -12.90
CA LEU A 475 14.32 -19.93 -13.04
C LEU A 475 13.43 -19.59 -14.25
N VAL A 476 13.46 -18.34 -14.74
CA VAL A 476 12.72 -17.94 -15.95
C VAL A 476 13.30 -18.65 -17.17
N GLY A 477 12.46 -19.45 -17.84
CA GLY A 477 12.85 -20.33 -18.95
C GLY A 477 12.88 -21.81 -18.57
N ARG A 478 12.94 -22.14 -17.28
CA ARG A 478 12.94 -23.53 -16.78
C ARG A 478 11.58 -24.20 -16.89
N ASP A 479 10.52 -23.40 -16.87
CA ASP A 479 9.13 -23.73 -17.16
C ASP A 479 8.94 -24.40 -18.53
N GLY A 480 9.89 -24.21 -19.44
CA GLY A 480 9.88 -24.69 -20.82
C GLY A 480 9.99 -23.56 -21.82
N ALA A 481 9.92 -22.30 -21.39
CA ALA A 481 9.94 -21.15 -22.28
C ALA A 481 11.26 -21.04 -23.07
N ALA A 482 12.39 -21.43 -22.47
CA ALA A 482 13.67 -21.47 -23.17
C ALA A 482 13.68 -22.49 -24.34
N SER A 483 13.02 -23.64 -24.15
CA SER A 483 12.89 -24.66 -25.19
C SER A 483 11.92 -24.23 -26.27
N SER A 484 10.75 -23.68 -25.90
CA SER A 484 9.74 -23.18 -26.83
C SER A 484 10.26 -22.01 -27.68
N GLY A 485 11.01 -21.10 -27.06
CA GLY A 485 11.65 -19.96 -27.74
C GLY A 485 12.95 -20.30 -28.48
N GLY A 486 13.34 -21.58 -28.53
CA GLY A 486 14.51 -22.04 -29.30
C GLY A 486 15.87 -21.64 -28.73
N CYS A 487 15.96 -21.21 -27.47
CA CYS A 487 17.21 -20.80 -26.82
C CYS A 487 17.66 -21.72 -25.69
N ALA A 488 17.16 -22.96 -25.61
CA ALA A 488 17.52 -23.93 -24.57
C ALA A 488 19.04 -24.07 -24.35
N ASN A 489 19.83 -24.13 -25.42
CA ASN A 489 21.30 -24.24 -25.31
C ASN A 489 21.93 -22.99 -24.69
N SER A 490 21.44 -21.79 -25.05
CA SER A 490 21.92 -20.52 -24.47
C SER A 490 21.49 -20.41 -23.00
N TYR A 491 20.27 -20.85 -22.69
CA TYR A 491 19.78 -20.91 -21.32
C TYR A 491 20.63 -21.83 -20.45
N VAL A 492 20.96 -23.04 -20.92
CA VAL A 492 21.88 -23.95 -20.22
C VAL A 492 23.29 -23.35 -20.09
N ALA A 493 23.80 -22.69 -21.13
CA ALA A 493 25.09 -22.01 -21.08
C ALA A 493 25.11 -20.88 -20.02
N SER A 494 23.95 -20.28 -19.73
CA SER A 494 23.81 -19.23 -18.71
C SER A 494 23.97 -19.74 -17.27
N TRP A 495 23.87 -21.05 -17.05
CA TRP A 495 24.01 -21.65 -15.72
C TRP A 495 25.45 -21.69 -15.21
N GLY A 496 26.42 -21.40 -16.08
CA GLY A 496 27.84 -21.39 -15.74
C GLY A 496 28.51 -22.76 -15.83
N ILE A 497 29.78 -22.81 -15.42
CA ILE A 497 30.57 -24.03 -15.44
C ILE A 497 30.07 -24.97 -14.35
N LYS A 498 29.94 -26.25 -14.69
CA LYS A 498 29.59 -27.30 -13.72
C LYS A 498 30.83 -27.73 -12.94
N GLU A 499 30.88 -27.37 -11.66
CA GLU A 499 31.95 -27.75 -10.73
C GLU A 499 31.41 -28.73 -9.69
N SER A 500 32.03 -29.89 -9.52
CA SER A 500 31.58 -30.90 -8.53
C SER A 500 30.06 -31.24 -8.64
N LYS A 501 29.56 -31.36 -9.87
CA LYS A 501 28.13 -31.56 -10.24
C LYS A 501 27.19 -30.40 -9.91
N THR A 502 27.71 -29.24 -9.54
CA THR A 502 26.91 -28.06 -9.22
C THR A 502 27.11 -26.99 -10.28
N TYR A 503 26.03 -26.40 -10.76
CA TYR A 503 26.05 -25.20 -11.61
C TYR A 503 26.05 -23.93 -10.75
N HIS A 504 26.74 -22.90 -11.23
CA HIS A 504 26.99 -21.64 -10.50
C HIS A 504 26.59 -20.42 -11.34
N PRO A 505 25.28 -20.12 -11.47
CA PRO A 505 24.80 -18.97 -12.24
C PRO A 505 25.27 -17.65 -11.59
N SER A 506 25.68 -16.69 -12.41
CA SER A 506 26.08 -15.36 -11.94
C SER A 506 25.92 -14.31 -13.05
N GLU A 507 26.13 -13.03 -12.72
CA GLU A 507 26.19 -11.95 -13.72
C GLU A 507 27.19 -12.21 -14.86
N ALA A 508 28.26 -12.97 -14.59
CA ALA A 508 29.27 -13.31 -15.58
C ALA A 508 28.81 -14.41 -16.55
N THR A 509 27.88 -15.26 -16.14
CA THR A 509 27.43 -16.41 -16.95
C THR A 509 26.24 -16.05 -17.85
N LYS A 510 25.54 -14.94 -17.55
CA LYS A 510 24.43 -14.44 -18.37
C LYS A 510 24.82 -14.26 -19.84
N GLN A 511 23.90 -14.65 -20.71
CA GLN A 511 24.05 -14.57 -22.16
C GLN A 511 23.53 -13.22 -22.70
N PRO A 512 24.05 -12.72 -23.83
CA PRO A 512 23.53 -11.52 -24.47
C PRO A 512 22.04 -11.65 -24.85
N CYS A 513 21.23 -10.63 -24.53
CA CYS A 513 19.82 -10.55 -24.89
C CYS A 513 19.49 -9.10 -25.30
N GLY A 514 19.69 -8.79 -26.59
CA GLY A 514 19.61 -7.41 -27.07
C GLY A 514 20.75 -6.54 -26.53
N SER A 515 20.42 -5.43 -25.88
CA SER A 515 21.40 -4.54 -25.23
C SER A 515 21.73 -4.94 -23.79
N GLU A 516 21.09 -5.99 -23.26
CA GLU A 516 21.20 -6.44 -21.88
C GLU A 516 21.84 -7.85 -21.81
N LYS A 517 22.03 -8.36 -20.59
CA LYS A 517 22.43 -9.75 -20.34
C LYS A 517 21.34 -10.47 -19.56
N CYS A 518 21.01 -11.70 -19.96
CA CYS A 518 19.93 -12.51 -19.40
C CYS A 518 20.37 -13.95 -19.16
N TYR A 519 19.70 -14.63 -18.24
CA TYR A 519 19.79 -16.09 -18.14
C TYR A 519 19.09 -16.76 -19.33
N CYS A 520 17.88 -16.31 -19.70
CA CYS A 520 17.16 -16.82 -20.87
C CYS A 520 17.02 -15.74 -21.96
N PRO A 521 17.82 -15.76 -23.05
CA PRO A 521 17.78 -14.71 -24.08
C PRO A 521 16.50 -14.63 -24.93
N CYS A 522 15.78 -15.75 -25.09
CA CYS A 522 14.53 -15.80 -25.85
C CYS A 522 13.28 -15.62 -25.00
N CYS A 523 13.42 -15.65 -23.67
CA CYS A 523 12.29 -15.50 -22.78
C CYS A 523 11.87 -14.02 -22.74
N PRO A 524 10.57 -13.72 -22.81
CA PRO A 524 10.06 -12.35 -22.71
C PRO A 524 10.18 -11.80 -21.28
N LYS A 525 10.08 -10.47 -21.16
CA LYS A 525 9.93 -9.76 -19.89
C LYS A 525 8.45 -9.49 -19.70
N GLU A 526 7.81 -10.12 -18.72
CA GLU A 526 6.34 -10.17 -18.64
C GLU A 526 5.81 -9.73 -17.27
N TRP A 527 4.61 -9.17 -17.28
CA TRP A 527 3.81 -8.97 -16.06
C TRP A 527 2.56 -9.82 -16.14
N LEU A 528 2.53 -10.94 -15.41
CA LEU A 528 1.51 -12.00 -15.48
C LEU A 528 0.62 -12.07 -14.23
N ASP A 529 1.10 -11.49 -13.13
CA ASP A 529 0.56 -11.62 -11.79
C ASP A 529 -0.29 -10.40 -11.43
N TYR A 530 -1.57 -10.60 -11.08
CA TYR A 530 -2.46 -9.48 -10.75
C TYR A 530 -3.24 -9.73 -9.46
N VAL A 531 -3.54 -8.64 -8.78
CA VAL A 531 -4.63 -8.55 -7.81
C VAL A 531 -5.55 -7.42 -8.24
N LEU A 532 -6.80 -7.74 -8.52
CA LEU A 532 -7.82 -6.82 -9.04
C LEU A 532 -8.93 -6.69 -8.02
N HIS A 533 -9.67 -5.58 -8.05
CA HIS A 533 -10.95 -5.47 -7.34
C HIS A 533 -12.09 -5.44 -8.33
N ALA A 534 -13.23 -6.02 -7.98
CA ALA A 534 -14.43 -5.96 -8.80
C ALA A 534 -15.03 -4.56 -8.82
N GLU A 535 -15.63 -4.19 -9.95
CA GLU A 535 -16.47 -3.02 -10.09
C GLU A 535 -17.86 -3.24 -9.45
N GLY A 536 -18.71 -2.21 -9.46
CA GLY A 536 -20.06 -2.27 -8.90
C GLY A 536 -20.86 -3.50 -9.37
N PRO A 537 -21.70 -4.09 -8.52
CA PRO A 537 -22.30 -3.47 -7.33
C PRO A 537 -21.54 -3.68 -6.02
N TYR A 538 -20.35 -4.29 -6.02
CA TYR A 538 -19.61 -4.64 -4.80
C TYR A 538 -18.98 -3.43 -4.11
N LEU A 539 -18.54 -3.63 -2.86
CA LEU A 539 -17.89 -2.60 -2.06
C LEU A 539 -16.64 -2.10 -2.78
N GLN A 540 -16.55 -0.78 -2.96
CA GLN A 540 -15.41 -0.15 -3.64
C GLN A 540 -14.39 0.36 -2.61
N PRO A 541 -13.08 0.34 -2.95
CA PRO A 541 -12.05 0.88 -2.09
C PRO A 541 -12.14 2.41 -2.00
N VAL A 542 -11.77 2.96 -0.84
CA VAL A 542 -11.58 4.38 -0.57
C VAL A 542 -10.16 4.78 -0.99
N GLY A 543 -10.07 5.83 -1.81
CA GLY A 543 -8.79 6.25 -2.38
C GLY A 543 -8.33 5.35 -3.53
N GLN A 544 -7.06 5.47 -3.92
CA GLN A 544 -6.49 4.71 -5.03
C GLN A 544 -5.74 3.48 -4.49
N PRO A 545 -6.21 2.25 -4.78
CA PRO A 545 -5.47 1.04 -4.46
C PRO A 545 -4.14 1.00 -5.19
N THR A 546 -3.15 0.30 -4.63
CA THR A 546 -1.82 0.15 -5.26
C THR A 546 -1.43 -1.30 -5.43
N ILE A 547 -0.65 -1.60 -6.47
CA ILE A 547 -0.08 -2.92 -6.77
C ILE A 547 1.43 -2.77 -7.04
N GLN A 548 2.25 -3.63 -6.46
CA GLN A 548 3.70 -3.65 -6.69
C GLN A 548 4.26 -5.07 -6.65
N ALA A 549 5.23 -5.32 -7.53
CA ALA A 549 6.05 -6.52 -7.44
C ALA A 549 7.30 -6.23 -6.61
N PHE A 550 7.88 -7.26 -6.00
CA PHE A 550 9.14 -7.16 -5.28
C PHE A 550 9.99 -8.41 -5.49
N THR A 551 11.30 -8.28 -5.42
CA THR A 551 12.22 -9.42 -5.55
C THR A 551 12.15 -10.30 -4.31
N ASN A 552 11.95 -11.61 -4.49
CA ASN A 552 11.92 -12.57 -3.40
C ASN A 552 13.13 -13.52 -3.44
N THR A 553 14.29 -12.96 -3.12
CA THR A 553 15.56 -13.69 -3.10
C THR A 553 15.95 -14.06 -1.67
N VAL A 554 16.54 -15.24 -1.50
CA VAL A 554 17.07 -15.72 -0.22
C VAL A 554 18.59 -15.82 -0.25
N LYS A 555 19.18 -16.18 0.89
CA LYS A 555 20.60 -16.58 0.92
C LYS A 555 20.82 -17.74 -0.02
N LEU A 556 21.98 -17.73 -0.69
CA LEU A 556 22.40 -18.78 -1.60
C LEU A 556 22.20 -20.18 -0.99
N PHE A 557 21.50 -21.04 -1.72
CA PHE A 557 21.31 -22.44 -1.36
C PHE A 557 21.54 -23.33 -2.58
N ILE A 558 21.84 -24.60 -2.33
CA ILE A 558 22.07 -25.60 -3.37
C ILE A 558 20.84 -26.49 -3.43
N ALA A 559 20.30 -26.69 -4.63
CA ALA A 559 19.13 -27.52 -4.85
C ALA A 559 19.37 -28.60 -5.90
N GLU A 560 18.62 -29.69 -5.84
CA GLU A 560 18.66 -30.72 -6.89
C GLU A 560 18.20 -30.16 -8.24
N TRP A 561 18.91 -30.52 -9.30
CA TRP A 561 18.67 -30.01 -10.65
C TRP A 561 18.73 -31.13 -11.69
N ALA A 562 17.57 -31.56 -12.17
CA ALA A 562 17.46 -32.62 -13.15
C ALA A 562 16.20 -32.51 -14.02
N MET A 563 16.17 -33.24 -15.14
CA MET A 563 14.99 -33.27 -16.02
C MET A 563 13.76 -33.90 -15.34
N SER A 564 13.96 -34.83 -14.40
CA SER A 564 12.88 -35.55 -13.71
C SER A 564 13.45 -36.30 -12.50
N SER A 565 12.61 -36.56 -11.50
CA SER A 565 12.91 -37.42 -10.35
C SER A 565 13.15 -38.88 -10.70
N LEU A 566 12.76 -39.33 -11.89
CA LEU A 566 13.08 -40.67 -12.38
C LEU A 566 14.58 -40.87 -12.65
N ILE A 567 15.34 -39.79 -12.80
CA ILE A 567 16.80 -39.88 -12.88
C ILE A 567 17.33 -40.33 -11.52
N ILE A 568 18.16 -41.37 -11.52
CA ILE A 568 18.78 -41.92 -10.31
C ILE A 568 19.57 -40.81 -9.61
N GLU A 569 19.37 -40.66 -8.31
CA GLU A 569 19.91 -39.59 -7.47
C GLU A 569 21.42 -39.31 -7.71
N ARG A 570 22.24 -40.37 -7.83
CA ARG A 570 23.68 -40.25 -8.10
C ARG A 570 24.05 -39.54 -9.40
N PHE A 571 23.12 -39.44 -10.35
CA PHE A 571 23.30 -38.80 -11.66
C PHE A 571 22.61 -37.43 -11.75
N ARG A 572 21.93 -36.98 -10.70
CA ARG A 572 21.33 -35.64 -10.67
C ARG A 572 22.44 -34.60 -10.51
N ASP A 573 22.33 -33.53 -11.28
CA ASP A 573 23.14 -32.34 -11.08
C ASP A 573 22.51 -31.51 -9.95
N ARG A 574 23.20 -30.44 -9.55
CA ARG A 574 22.74 -29.47 -8.55
C ARG A 574 22.86 -28.06 -9.10
N MET A 575 22.11 -27.13 -8.54
CA MET A 575 22.11 -25.73 -8.93
C MET A 575 22.24 -24.86 -7.69
N GLU A 576 23.12 -23.87 -7.73
CA GLU A 576 23.11 -22.75 -6.80
C GLU A 576 22.01 -21.77 -7.16
N LEU A 577 21.13 -21.46 -6.20
CA LEU A 577 19.97 -20.60 -6.38
C LEU A 577 19.88 -19.55 -5.29
N THR A 578 19.36 -18.39 -5.67
CA THR A 578 18.87 -17.34 -4.77
C THR A 578 17.37 -17.10 -4.94
N ASP A 579 16.83 -17.35 -6.13
CA ASP A 579 15.42 -17.20 -6.44
C ASP A 579 14.61 -18.43 -6.02
N LEU A 580 13.37 -18.20 -5.57
CA LEU A 580 12.47 -19.25 -5.09
C LEU A 580 11.37 -19.64 -6.09
N SER A 581 11.15 -18.84 -7.11
CA SER A 581 10.17 -19.05 -8.18
C SER A 581 10.63 -18.34 -9.45
N ASP A 582 10.13 -18.75 -10.60
CA ASP A 582 10.28 -18.02 -11.87
C ASP A 582 9.45 -16.72 -11.92
N HIS A 583 8.52 -16.54 -10.99
CA HIS A 583 7.78 -15.30 -10.80
C HIS A 583 8.24 -14.53 -9.55
N TYR A 584 8.03 -13.21 -9.55
CA TYR A 584 8.14 -12.35 -8.37
C TYR A 584 6.78 -12.15 -7.71
N PRO A 585 6.70 -12.13 -6.36
CA PRO A 585 5.45 -11.86 -5.67
C PRO A 585 4.92 -10.46 -5.95
N VAL A 586 3.60 -10.35 -5.95
CA VAL A 586 2.86 -9.10 -6.14
C VAL A 586 2.04 -8.80 -4.89
N SER A 587 2.33 -7.66 -4.27
CA SER A 587 1.58 -7.11 -3.13
C SER A 587 0.59 -6.06 -3.62
N SER A 588 -0.65 -6.13 -3.15
CA SER A 588 -1.66 -5.10 -3.39
C SER A 588 -2.30 -4.61 -2.12
N VAL A 589 -2.52 -3.31 -2.09
CA VAL A 589 -2.99 -2.56 -0.94
C VAL A 589 -4.35 -1.95 -1.28
N PHE A 590 -5.37 -2.31 -0.51
CA PHE A 590 -6.73 -1.80 -0.63
C PHE A 590 -7.13 -1.11 0.68
N ASN A 591 -8.06 -0.15 0.61
CA ASN A 591 -8.65 0.46 1.80
C ASN A 591 -10.15 0.41 1.65
N PHE A 592 -10.84 -0.56 2.24
CA PHE A 592 -12.30 -0.63 2.15
C PHE A 592 -12.98 0.14 3.28
N PRO A 593 -14.11 0.82 3.02
CA PRO A 593 -14.87 1.50 4.07
C PRO A 593 -15.49 0.47 5.02
N ILE A 594 -15.87 0.90 6.21
CA ILE A 594 -16.55 0.03 7.19
C ILE A 594 -17.92 -0.39 6.67
N THR A 595 -18.16 -1.70 6.65
CA THR A 595 -19.48 -2.29 6.50
C THR A 595 -20.33 -1.98 7.73
N THR A 596 -21.15 -0.94 7.70
CA THR A 596 -22.21 -0.77 8.70
C THR A 596 -23.34 -1.74 8.38
N SER A 597 -23.68 -2.61 9.33
CA SER A 597 -24.76 -3.59 9.19
C SER A 597 -26.17 -2.96 9.08
N ASN A 598 -26.28 -1.63 9.03
CA ASN A 598 -27.54 -0.88 9.07
C ASN A 598 -27.78 0.00 7.82
N ALA A 599 -27.12 -0.27 6.70
CA ALA A 599 -27.50 0.35 5.43
C ALA A 599 -28.76 -0.31 4.83
N GLN A 600 -29.86 -0.36 5.58
CA GLN A 600 -31.19 -0.40 5.00
C GLN A 600 -31.57 1.04 4.62
N SER A 601 -31.74 1.25 3.32
CA SER A 601 -32.37 2.41 2.70
C SER A 601 -31.87 3.80 3.11
N ILE A 602 -30.96 4.36 2.32
CA ILE A 602 -31.11 5.76 1.93
C ILE A 602 -30.99 5.78 0.40
N ARG A 603 -32.11 6.13 -0.23
CA ARG A 603 -32.28 6.29 -1.68
C ARG A 603 -31.47 7.45 -2.21
#